data_AF-A0A1M7HNN4-F1
#
_entry.id   AF-A0A1M7HNN4-F1
#
_cell.length_a   1.000
_cell.length_b   1.000
_cell.length_c   1.000
_cell.angle_alpha   90.00
_cell.angle_beta   90.00
_cell.angle_gamma   90.00
#
_symmetry.space_group_name_H-M   'P 1'
#
loop_
_entity.id
_entity.type
_entity.pdbx_description
1 polymer ?
#
loop_
_entity_poly.entity_id
_entity_poly.type
_entity_poly.pdbx_seq_one_letter_code
_entity_poly.pdbx_strand_id
1 'polypeptide(L)'
;MKILYLHGLNSKLSDEKREVLEEYGQVFAPDIDYSDKHFQPDLILKEFPNTEFNEVMGSSMGALNAYAISEIIGRSALLFNQLRLNSGK
;
A
#
# COMPACT_ATOMS: atom_id res chain seq x y z
N MET A 1 2.60 -4.31 15.72
CA MET A 1 2.41 -4.64 14.30
C MET A 1 2.83 -3.44 13.46
N LYS A 2 3.49 -3.62 12.32
CA LYS A 2 3.82 -2.55 11.36
C LYS A 2 2.96 -2.71 10.12
N ILE A 3 2.18 -1.67 9.81
CA ILE A 3 1.19 -1.66 8.73
C ILE A 3 1.70 -0.72 7.64
N LEU A 4 1.85 -1.23 6.42
CA LEU A 4 2.09 -0.39 5.24
C LEU A 4 0.75 -0.07 4.57
N TYR A 5 0.37 1.20 4.48
CA TYR A 5 -0.85 1.65 3.82
C TYR A 5 -0.53 2.43 2.54
N LEU A 6 -1.05 1.98 1.39
CA LEU A 6 -0.85 2.60 0.09
C LEU A 6 -2.15 3.23 -0.42
N HIS A 7 -2.15 4.55 -0.56
CA HIS A 7 -3.32 5.29 -1.02
C HIS A 7 -3.57 5.13 -2.53
N GLY A 8 -4.74 5.56 -3.01
CA GLY A 8 -5.04 5.61 -4.45
C GLY A 8 -4.43 6.85 -5.13
N LEU A 9 -4.59 6.94 -6.45
CA LEU A 9 -4.17 8.11 -7.24
C LEU A 9 -4.81 9.40 -6.69
N ASN A 10 -3.99 10.46 -6.51
CA ASN A 10 -4.43 11.78 -6.00
C ASN A 10 -5.19 11.72 -4.67
N SER A 11 -4.90 10.72 -3.84
CA SER A 11 -5.50 10.54 -2.52
C SER A 11 -4.43 10.46 -1.45
N LYS A 12 -4.82 10.49 -0.18
CA LYS A 12 -3.94 10.29 0.98
C LYS A 12 -4.70 9.51 2.06
N LEU A 13 -3.95 8.92 2.99
CA LEU A 13 -4.56 8.41 4.22
C LEU A 13 -5.07 9.62 5.04
N SER A 14 -6.37 9.65 5.33
CA SER A 14 -6.96 10.68 6.18
C SER A 14 -6.59 10.45 7.65
N ASP A 15 -6.54 11.52 8.44
CA ASP A 15 -6.19 11.46 9.87
C ASP A 15 -7.14 10.54 10.64
N GLU A 16 -8.44 10.61 10.38
CA GLU A 16 -9.44 9.72 11.00
C GLU A 16 -9.16 8.24 10.73
N LYS A 17 -8.78 7.88 9.49
CA LYS A 17 -8.45 6.49 9.15
C LYS A 17 -7.12 6.08 9.76
N ARG A 18 -6.16 7.01 9.84
CA ARG A 18 -4.87 6.77 10.48
C ARG A 18 -5.06 6.46 11.96
N GLU A 19 -5.86 7.26 12.67
CA GLU A 19 -6.14 7.08 14.10
C GLU A 19 -6.67 5.66 14.38
N VAL A 20 -7.67 5.22 13.61
CA VAL A 20 -8.21 3.86 13.73
C VAL A 20 -7.15 2.78 13.45
N LEU A 21 -6.33 2.95 12.41
CA LEU A 21 -5.29 1.96 12.07
C LEU A 21 -4.17 1.93 13.12
N GLU A 22 -3.87 3.06 13.74
CA GLU A 22 -2.84 3.20 14.77
C GLU A 22 -3.20 2.48 16.08
N GLU A 23 -4.49 2.21 16.32
CA GLU A 23 -4.94 1.31 17.41
C GLU A 23 -4.43 -0.14 17.22
N TYR A 24 -4.20 -0.57 15.98
CA TYR A 24 -3.76 -1.93 15.66
C TYR A 24 -2.24 -2.05 15.46
N GLY A 25 -1.55 -0.94 15.18
CA GLY A 25 -0.10 -0.95 14.98
C GLY A 25 0.48 0.35 14.43
N GLN A 26 1.79 0.36 14.22
CA GLN A 26 2.47 1.52 13.63
C GLN A 26 2.15 1.61 12.14
N VAL A 27 1.58 2.74 11.70
CA VAL A 27 1.14 2.95 10.32
C VAL A 27 2.17 3.75 9.51
N PHE A 28 2.65 3.11 8.45
CA PHE A 28 3.51 3.71 7.43
C PHE A 28 2.65 3.98 6.20
N ALA A 29 2.45 5.26 5.86
CA ALA A 29 1.67 5.67 4.69
C ALA A 29 2.46 6.71 3.90
N PRO A 30 3.41 6.28 3.04
CA PRO A 30 4.17 7.20 2.21
C PRO A 30 3.24 7.96 1.25
N ASP A 31 3.63 9.19 0.92
CA ASP A 31 2.96 10.00 -0.09
C ASP A 31 3.56 9.67 -1.46
N ILE A 32 2.87 8.81 -2.22
CA ILE A 32 3.37 8.25 -3.47
C ILE A 32 2.74 8.96 -4.65
N ASP A 33 3.58 9.58 -5.48
CA ASP A 33 3.12 10.07 -6.77
C ASP A 33 3.00 8.91 -7.78
N TYR A 34 1.77 8.42 -7.93
CA TYR A 34 1.46 7.41 -8.94
C TYR A 34 1.36 7.98 -10.35
N SER A 35 1.39 9.30 -10.59
CA SER A 35 1.19 9.87 -11.93
C SER A 35 2.39 9.64 -12.86
N ASP A 36 3.60 9.63 -12.31
CA ASP A 36 4.83 9.31 -13.06
C ASP A 36 4.96 7.79 -13.27
N LYS A 37 4.82 7.02 -12.18
CA LYS A 37 4.94 5.55 -12.21
C LYS A 37 3.85 4.86 -11.40
N HIS A 38 2.86 4.32 -12.12
CA HIS A 38 1.73 3.61 -11.52
C HIS A 38 2.12 2.35 -10.72
N PHE A 39 3.13 1.59 -11.17
CA PHE A 39 3.56 0.34 -10.56
C PHE A 39 5.03 0.40 -10.16
N GLN A 40 5.31 0.45 -8.86
CA GLN A 40 6.63 0.69 -8.30
C GLN A 40 6.87 0.04 -6.91
N PRO A 41 6.56 -1.25 -6.73
CA PRO A 41 6.69 -1.92 -5.43
C PRO A 41 8.12 -1.85 -4.85
N ASP A 42 9.14 -2.04 -5.68
CA ASP A 42 10.54 -2.01 -5.25
C ASP A 42 10.99 -0.62 -4.77
N LEU A 43 10.47 0.46 -5.38
CA LEU A 43 10.82 1.82 -4.99
C LEU A 43 10.20 2.16 -3.63
N ILE A 44 8.94 1.77 -3.44
CA ILE A 44 8.23 1.94 -2.17
C ILE A 44 8.96 1.18 -1.05
N LEU A 45 9.39 -0.06 -1.28
CA LEU A 45 10.13 -0.84 -0.28
C LEU A 45 11.51 -0.23 0.04
N LYS A 46 12.16 0.41 -0.93
CA LYS A 46 13.45 1.09 -0.72
C LYS A 46 13.36 2.30 0.21
N GLU A 47 12.19 2.90 0.38
CA GLU A 47 11.98 3.95 1.39
C GLU A 47 12.05 3.41 2.82
N PHE A 48 11.88 2.09 3.00
CA PHE A 48 11.81 1.44 4.30
C PHE A 48 12.78 0.25 4.42
N PRO A 49 14.09 0.44 4.18
CA PRO A 49 15.06 -0.65 3.99
C PRO A 49 15.25 -1.55 5.23
N ASN A 50 14.96 -1.03 6.43
CA ASN A 50 15.11 -1.74 7.70
C ASN A 50 13.76 -2.00 8.38
N THR A 51 12.66 -1.99 7.62
CA THR A 51 11.32 -2.16 8.16
C THR A 51 10.69 -3.45 7.67
N GLU A 52 10.46 -4.38 8.59
CA GLU A 52 9.64 -5.55 8.33
C GLU A 52 8.16 -5.22 8.53
N PHE A 53 7.40 -5.21 7.44
CA PHE A 53 5.95 -5.04 7.50
C PHE A 53 5.27 -6.35 7.88
N ASN A 54 4.24 -6.24 8.72
CA ASN A 54 3.40 -7.37 9.12
C ASN A 54 2.15 -7.47 8.25
N GLU A 55 1.61 -6.33 7.84
CA GLU A 55 0.38 -6.21 7.06
C GLU A 55 0.56 -5.14 5.98
N VAL A 56 0.04 -5.39 4.78
CA VAL A 56 0.07 -4.44 3.66
C VAL A 56 -1.36 -4.12 3.26
N MET A 57 -1.70 -2.85 3.20
CA MET A 57 -3.04 -2.39 2.84
C MET A 57 -2.95 -1.45 1.65
N GLY A 58 -3.93 -1.50 0.76
CA GLY A 58 -3.93 -0.60 -0.39
C GLY A 58 -5.31 -0.33 -0.94
N SER A 59 -5.48 0.82 -1.59
CA SER A 59 -6.72 1.18 -2.29
C SER A 59 -6.47 1.55 -3.75
N SER A 60 -7.33 1.09 -4.67
CA SER A 60 -7.24 1.41 -6.11
C SER A 60 -5.81 1.19 -6.67
N MET A 61 -5.09 2.25 -7.07
CA MET A 61 -3.70 2.15 -7.54
C MET A 61 -2.72 1.66 -6.46
N GLY A 62 -2.94 2.07 -5.20
CA GLY A 62 -2.21 1.56 -4.05
C GLY A 62 -2.48 0.07 -3.82
N ALA A 63 -3.67 -0.44 -4.16
CA ALA A 63 -3.98 -1.87 -4.03
C ALA A 63 -3.14 -2.74 -4.97
N LEU A 64 -2.86 -2.27 -6.20
CA LEU A 64 -1.99 -2.98 -7.15
C LEU A 64 -0.55 -3.11 -6.60
N ASN A 65 -0.02 -2.02 -6.05
CA ASN A 65 1.31 -2.01 -5.46
C ASN A 65 1.34 -2.81 -4.15
N ALA A 66 0.29 -2.72 -3.33
CA ALA A 66 0.16 -3.45 -2.07
C ALA A 66 0.17 -4.96 -2.29
N TYR A 67 -0.57 -5.44 -3.31
CA TYR A 67 -0.56 -6.84 -3.71
C TYR A 67 0.85 -7.30 -4.13
N ALA A 68 1.53 -6.56 -5.01
CA ALA A 68 2.88 -6.93 -5.42
C ALA A 68 3.87 -6.93 -4.24
N ILE A 69 3.79 -5.93 -3.37
CA ILE A 69 4.64 -5.87 -2.17
C ILE A 69 4.36 -7.05 -1.24
N SER A 70 3.09 -7.40 -1.03
CA SER A 70 2.72 -8.51 -0.13
C SER A 70 3.26 -9.85 -0.61
N GLU A 71 3.25 -10.08 -1.93
CA GLU A 71 3.89 -11.24 -2.55
C GLU A 71 5.41 -11.23 -2.36
N ILE A 72 6.07 -10.07 -2.56
CA ILE A 72 7.53 -9.92 -2.39
C ILE A 72 7.97 -10.24 -0.96
N ILE A 73 7.24 -9.73 0.04
CA ILE A 73 7.62 -9.88 1.46
C ILE A 73 7.00 -11.11 2.13
N GLY A 74 6.15 -11.86 1.42
CA GLY A 74 5.45 -13.03 1.95
C GLY A 74 4.50 -12.70 3.10
N ARG A 75 3.62 -11.71 2.91
CA ARG A 75 2.62 -11.26 3.89
C ARG A 75 1.24 -11.19 3.25
N SER A 76 0.20 -11.19 4.09
CA SER A 76 -1.16 -10.94 3.63
C SER A 76 -1.34 -9.48 3.24
N ALA A 77 -2.31 -9.23 2.36
CA ALA A 77 -2.71 -7.88 2.00
C ALA A 77 -4.22 -7.67 2.12
N LEU A 78 -4.60 -6.51 2.63
CA LEU A 78 -5.97 -6.01 2.62
C LEU A 78 -6.16 -5.00 1.48
N LEU A 79 -6.88 -5.41 0.44
CA LEU A 79 -7.05 -4.65 -0.79
C LEU A 79 -8.46 -4.05 -0.89
N PHE A 80 -8.54 -2.72 -0.88
CA PHE A 80 -9.79 -2.00 -1.03
C PHE A 80 -9.98 -1.53 -2.47
N ASN A 81 -11.17 -1.75 -3.03
CA ASN A 81 -11.54 -1.25 -4.37
C ASN A 81 -10.45 -1.54 -5.42
N GLN A 82 -10.04 -2.80 -5.52
CA GLN A 82 -8.94 -3.25 -6.37
C GLN A 82 -9.15 -2.85 -7.83
N LEU A 83 -8.09 -2.40 -8.49
CA LEU A 83 -8.12 -2.10 -9.92
C LEU A 83 -8.40 -3.41 -10.66
N ARG A 84 -9.58 -3.49 -11.29
CA ARG A 84 -9.94 -4.65 -12.10
C ARG A 84 -9.10 -4.59 -13.37
N LEU A 85 -8.02 -5.37 -13.42
CA LEU A 85 -7.29 -5.60 -14.66
C LEU A 85 -8.24 -6.33 -15.60
N ASN A 86 -8.83 -5.60 -16.56
CA ASN A 86 -9.45 -6.24 -17.71
C ASN A 86 -8.29 -6.87 -18.49
N SER A 87 -8.04 -8.16 -18.26
CA SER A 87 -7.25 -8.97 -19.18
C SER A 87 -8.03 -9.04 -20.48
N GLY A 88 -7.81 -8.06 -21.35
CA GLY A 88 -8.33 -8.07 -22.71
C GLY A 88 -7.95 -9.40 -23.35
N LYS A 89 -8.97 -10.21 -23.64
CA LYS A 89 -8.93 -11.08 -24.80
C LYS A 89 -9.20 -10.23 -26.03
#